data_AF-A0A2W6AZF6-F1
#
_entry.id   AF-A0A2W6AZF6-F1
#
_cell.length_a   1.000
_cell.length_b   1.000
_cell.length_c   1.000
_cell.angle_alpha   90.00
_cell.angle_beta   90.00
_cell.angle_gamma   90.00
#
_symmetry.space_group_name_H-M   'P 1'
#
loop_
_entity.id
_entity.type
_entity.pdbx_description
1 polymer ?
#
loop_
_entity_poly.entity_id
_entity_poly.type
_entity_poly.pdbx_seq_one_letter_code
_entity_poly.pdbx_strand_id
1 'polypeptide(L)'
;MKPQWSPRSLLVWETLLLGLILVTILIFSVPASPWYSPYFFNAANMLGMSGRVIAVGTMALPLTLIIIAGHIDLSVESMLALAAITFGTRWHGGMNIWVAALFTLVVGGVGGLFNGAIITRIRLPSLVVTLGTYALFRGLAFLVLGDASVDLLNAPSSFTNIGAGNIGSSPIPQYLLLFGALALAFGLVLHRTSFGRYIYAIGSNEEACRYSGVRVNRILITLFVVAGIMSALAGLLE
;
A
#
# COMPACT_ATOMS: atom_id res chain seq x y z
N MET A 1 10.98 12.02 38.17
CA MET A 1 9.59 11.54 37.98
C MET A 1 9.60 10.03 38.02
N LYS A 2 8.97 9.40 39.04
CA LYS A 2 8.83 7.93 39.10
C LYS A 2 7.58 7.53 38.30
N PRO A 3 7.62 6.48 37.46
CA PRO A 3 6.43 6.02 36.76
C PRO A 3 5.45 5.42 37.78
N GLN A 4 4.30 6.07 37.96
CA GLN A 4 3.23 5.59 38.83
C GLN A 4 2.37 4.62 38.01
N TRP A 5 2.65 3.33 38.14
CA TRP A 5 1.82 2.26 37.55
C TRP A 5 0.49 2.21 38.30
N SER A 6 -0.50 2.96 37.83
CA SER A 6 -1.88 2.83 38.34
C SER A 6 -2.54 1.58 37.74
N PRO A 7 -3.45 0.89 38.45
CA PRO A 7 -4.17 -0.28 37.92
C PRO A 7 -4.98 0.01 36.63
N ARG A 8 -5.23 1.29 36.33
CA ARG A 8 -5.87 1.73 35.08
C ARG A 8 -4.94 1.64 33.85
N SER A 9 -3.63 1.43 34.05
CA SER A 9 -2.65 1.25 32.96
C SER A 9 -2.78 -0.09 32.21
N LEU A 10 -3.43 -1.09 32.83
CA LEU A 10 -3.73 -2.39 32.20
C LEU A 10 -5.03 -2.38 31.36
N LEU A 11 -5.78 -1.27 31.39
CA LEU A 11 -7.03 -1.05 30.63
C LEU A 11 -6.81 -0.09 29.45
N VAL A 12 -5.56 0.11 29.04
CA VAL A 12 -5.22 0.86 27.83
C VAL A 12 -5.33 -0.12 26.66
N TRP A 13 -5.89 0.34 25.54
CA TRP A 13 -6.05 -0.49 24.33
C TRP A 13 -4.76 -1.22 23.92
N GLU A 14 -3.60 -0.58 24.15
CA GLU A 14 -2.27 -1.14 23.89
C GLU A 14 -1.97 -2.38 24.75
N THR A 15 -2.26 -2.34 26.05
CA THR A 15 -2.01 -3.47 26.95
C THR A 15 -2.97 -4.63 26.68
N LEU A 16 -4.22 -4.33 26.28
CA LEU A 16 -5.17 -5.34 25.81
C LEU A 16 -4.72 -6.01 24.51
N LEU A 17 -4.22 -5.23 23.53
CA LEU A 17 -3.72 -5.78 22.26
C LEU A 17 -2.47 -6.64 22.46
N LEU A 18 -1.52 -6.18 23.29
CA LEU A 18 -0.34 -6.96 23.64
C LEU A 18 -0.72 -8.25 24.39
N GLY A 19 -1.68 -8.16 25.31
CA GLY A 19 -2.24 -9.33 26.00
C GLY A 19 -2.89 -10.32 25.03
N LEU A 20 -3.69 -9.83 24.08
CA LEU A 20 -4.34 -10.67 23.07
C LEU A 20 -3.33 -11.36 22.15
N ILE A 21 -2.30 -10.64 21.70
CA ILE A 21 -1.20 -11.19 20.90
C ILE A 21 -0.48 -12.29 21.68
N LEU A 22 -0.13 -12.02 22.94
CA LEU A 22 0.54 -12.98 23.80
C LEU A 22 -0.31 -14.24 24.01
N VAL A 23 -1.60 -14.08 24.31
CA VAL A 23 -2.55 -15.19 24.48
C VAL A 23 -2.64 -16.02 23.21
N THR A 24 -2.70 -15.38 22.05
CA THR A 24 -2.77 -16.07 20.76
C THR A 24 -1.48 -16.86 20.50
N ILE A 25 -0.31 -16.27 20.75
CA ILE A 25 0.97 -16.98 20.63
C ILE A 25 1.02 -18.19 21.58
N LEU A 26 0.60 -18.04 22.84
CA LEU A 26 0.60 -19.12 23.81
C LEU A 26 -0.35 -20.26 23.43
N ILE A 27 -1.56 -19.94 22.96
CA ILE A 27 -2.56 -20.94 22.58
C ILE A 27 -2.12 -21.74 21.36
N PHE A 28 -1.53 -21.10 20.35
CA PHE A 28 -1.26 -21.77 19.07
C PHE A 28 0.18 -22.29 18.92
N SER A 29 1.14 -21.83 19.74
CA SER A 29 2.56 -22.18 19.60
C SER A 29 3.10 -23.14 20.67
N VAL A 30 2.39 -23.31 21.79
CA VAL A 30 2.85 -24.16 22.91
C VAL A 30 2.39 -25.60 22.70
N PRO A 31 3.29 -26.61 22.69
CA PRO A 31 2.93 -28.01 22.44
C PRO A 31 1.92 -28.60 23.44
N ALA A 32 1.84 -28.05 24.65
CA ALA A 32 0.88 -28.45 25.68
C ALA A 32 -0.55 -27.92 25.43
N SER A 33 -0.74 -27.02 24.47
CA SER A 33 -2.06 -26.48 24.13
C SER A 33 -2.86 -27.45 23.24
N PRO A 34 -4.17 -27.63 23.47
CA PRO A 34 -5.04 -28.41 22.58
C PRO A 34 -5.11 -27.88 21.14
N TRP A 35 -4.75 -26.61 20.93
CA TRP A 35 -4.80 -25.91 19.64
C TRP A 35 -3.42 -25.70 19.02
N TYR A 36 -2.41 -26.44 19.51
CA TYR A 36 -1.05 -26.34 19.02
C TYR A 36 -0.95 -26.60 17.51
N SER A 37 -0.29 -25.69 16.79
CA SER A 37 0.05 -25.85 15.39
C SER A 37 1.55 -25.59 15.18
N PRO A 38 2.33 -26.58 14.70
CA PRO A 38 3.75 -26.41 14.37
C PRO A 38 4.02 -25.31 13.32
N TYR A 39 2.99 -24.92 12.57
CA TYR A 39 3.07 -23.93 11.50
C TYR A 39 2.73 -22.51 11.97
N PHE A 40 2.12 -22.33 13.15
CA PHE A 40 1.63 -21.01 13.58
C PHE A 40 2.79 -20.01 13.77
N PHE A 41 3.70 -20.25 14.72
CA PHE A 41 4.85 -19.40 15.00
C PHE A 41 6.13 -19.90 14.30
N ASN A 42 5.97 -20.31 13.04
CA ASN A 42 7.05 -20.79 12.19
C ASN A 42 7.59 -19.64 11.33
N ALA A 43 8.93 -19.48 11.24
CA ALA A 43 9.55 -18.41 10.47
C ALA A 43 9.14 -18.42 8.99
N ALA A 44 9.01 -19.59 8.35
CA ALA A 44 8.56 -19.70 6.97
C ALA A 44 7.10 -19.27 6.81
N ASN A 45 6.24 -19.58 7.79
CA ASN A 45 4.85 -19.12 7.79
C ASN A 45 4.76 -17.59 8.00
N MET A 46 5.52 -17.04 8.94
CA MET A 46 5.57 -15.59 9.19
C MET A 46 6.10 -14.81 7.98
N LEU A 47 7.16 -15.31 7.36
CA LEU A 47 7.72 -14.73 6.15
C LEU A 47 6.75 -14.89 4.97
N GLY A 48 6.10 -16.04 4.80
CA GLY A 48 5.10 -16.25 3.75
C GLY A 48 3.86 -15.34 3.91
N MET A 49 3.38 -15.14 5.13
CA MET A 49 2.25 -14.24 5.43
C MET A 49 2.60 -12.76 5.24
N SER A 50 3.89 -12.40 5.29
CA SER A 50 4.33 -11.01 5.16
C SER A 50 4.01 -10.39 3.80
N GLY A 51 3.82 -11.20 2.74
CA GLY A 51 3.47 -10.72 1.40
C GLY A 51 2.20 -9.86 1.37
N ARG A 52 1.11 -10.34 1.99
CA ARG A 52 -0.16 -9.59 2.08
C ARG A 52 0.00 -8.29 2.87
N VAL A 53 0.78 -8.35 3.95
CA VAL A 53 1.06 -7.17 4.79
C VAL A 53 1.85 -6.13 4.01
N ILE A 54 2.74 -6.56 3.12
CA ILE A 54 3.61 -5.68 2.34
C ILE A 54 2.89 -5.05 1.16
N ALA A 55 1.91 -5.72 0.54
CA ALA A 55 1.03 -5.06 -0.43
C ALA A 55 0.30 -3.87 0.20
N VAL A 56 -0.30 -4.09 1.39
CA VAL A 56 -0.93 -3.02 2.18
C VAL A 56 0.09 -1.96 2.60
N GLY A 57 1.27 -2.37 3.08
CA GLY A 57 2.34 -1.47 3.49
C GLY A 57 2.83 -0.58 2.35
N THR A 58 2.96 -1.12 1.14
CA THR A 58 3.42 -0.40 -0.05
C THR A 58 2.44 0.72 -0.43
N MET A 59 1.14 0.46 -0.33
CA MET A 59 0.11 1.50 -0.50
C MET A 59 0.10 2.52 0.64
N ALA A 60 0.40 2.09 1.87
CA ALA A 60 0.43 2.97 3.03
C ALA A 60 1.55 4.02 2.99
N LEU A 61 2.66 3.75 2.30
CA LEU A 61 3.79 4.68 2.16
C LEU A 61 3.36 6.05 1.57
N PRO A 62 2.77 6.12 0.35
CA PRO A 62 2.26 7.38 -0.18
C PRO A 62 1.01 7.86 0.54
N LEU A 63 0.16 6.96 1.07
CA LEU A 63 -1.03 7.35 1.83
C LEU A 63 -0.66 8.18 3.06
N THR A 64 0.44 7.83 3.72
CA THR A 64 0.99 8.60 4.86
C THR A 64 1.29 10.04 4.45
N LEU A 65 1.92 10.24 3.28
CA LEU A 65 2.22 11.58 2.77
C LEU A 65 0.94 12.37 2.45
N ILE A 66 -0.06 11.71 1.86
CA ILE A 66 -1.38 12.31 1.55
C ILE A 66 -2.08 12.76 2.84
N ILE A 67 -2.06 11.94 3.88
CA ILE A 67 -2.65 12.25 5.19
C ILE A 67 -1.92 13.41 5.85
N ILE A 68 -0.58 13.43 5.82
CA ILE A 68 0.20 14.56 6.35
C ILE A 68 -0.17 15.86 5.62
N ALA A 69 -0.45 15.81 4.32
CA ALA A 69 -0.92 16.95 3.53
C ALA A 69 -2.39 17.33 3.79
N GLY A 70 -3.08 16.70 4.75
CA GLY A 70 -4.48 17.00 5.10
C GLY A 70 -5.52 16.41 4.15
N HIS A 71 -5.14 15.40 3.36
CA HIS A 71 -6.00 14.76 2.36
C HIS A 71 -6.18 13.26 2.68
N ILE A 72 -7.18 12.63 2.05
CA ILE A 72 -7.46 11.20 2.16
C ILE A 72 -7.65 10.61 0.76
N ASP A 73 -7.12 9.41 0.53
CA ASP A 73 -7.36 8.61 -0.67
C ASP A 73 -7.90 7.21 -0.33
N LEU A 74 -9.21 7.03 -0.51
CA LEU A 74 -9.86 5.72 -0.33
C LEU A 74 -9.74 4.81 -1.57
N SER A 75 -9.34 5.36 -2.72
CA SER A 75 -9.38 4.64 -3.99
C SER A 75 -8.20 3.69 -4.20
N VAL A 76 -7.18 3.75 -3.34
CA VAL A 76 -5.94 2.95 -3.43
C VAL A 76 -6.19 1.44 -3.52
N GLU A 77 -7.19 0.91 -2.80
CA GLU A 77 -7.54 -0.52 -2.85
C GLU A 77 -8.22 -0.89 -4.17
N SER A 78 -9.19 -0.09 -4.60
CA SER A 78 -9.85 -0.31 -5.89
C SER A 78 -8.90 -0.16 -7.08
N MET A 79 -7.88 0.71 -6.95
CA MET A 79 -6.81 0.86 -7.94
C MET A 79 -5.88 -0.35 -7.96
N LEU A 80 -5.54 -0.93 -6.80
CA LEU A 80 -4.82 -2.20 -6.72
C LEU A 80 -5.58 -3.30 -7.46
N ALA A 81 -6.89 -3.43 -7.20
CA ALA A 81 -7.72 -4.45 -7.86
C ALA A 81 -7.77 -4.25 -9.38
N LEU A 82 -7.99 -3.01 -9.83
CA LEU A 82 -7.97 -2.67 -11.26
C LEU A 82 -6.61 -2.96 -11.90
N ALA A 83 -5.52 -2.66 -11.20
CA ALA A 83 -4.17 -2.90 -11.67
C ALA A 83 -3.86 -4.39 -11.82
N ALA A 84 -4.18 -5.20 -10.81
CA ALA A 84 -3.98 -6.65 -10.84
C ALA A 84 -4.75 -7.31 -12.00
N ILE A 85 -6.03 -6.95 -12.17
CA ILE A 85 -6.88 -7.46 -13.24
C ILE A 85 -6.39 -6.99 -14.61
N THR A 86 -6.01 -5.72 -14.74
CA THR A 86 -5.49 -5.19 -16.01
C THR A 86 -4.18 -5.88 -16.38
N PHE A 87 -3.28 -6.08 -15.43
CA PHE A 87 -2.03 -6.80 -15.63
C PHE A 87 -2.29 -8.23 -16.13
N GLY A 88 -3.09 -8.99 -15.39
CA GLY A 88 -3.42 -10.35 -15.72
C GLY A 88 -4.06 -10.47 -17.10
N THR A 89 -5.09 -9.67 -17.38
CA THR A 89 -5.82 -9.73 -18.67
C THR A 89 -4.94 -9.32 -19.85
N ARG A 90 -4.00 -8.38 -19.69
CA ARG A 90 -3.04 -8.05 -20.75
C ARG A 90 -2.02 -9.15 -20.99
N TRP A 91 -1.51 -9.78 -19.94
CA TRP A 91 -0.60 -10.93 -20.05
C TRP A 91 -1.28 -12.10 -20.77
N HIS A 92 -2.48 -12.50 -20.35
CA HIS A 92 -3.26 -13.56 -21.02
C HIS A 92 -3.66 -13.21 -22.45
N GLY A 93 -3.80 -11.91 -22.76
CA GLY A 93 -3.98 -11.41 -24.13
C GLY A 93 -2.73 -11.53 -25.01
N GLY A 94 -1.65 -12.15 -24.53
CA GLY A 94 -0.40 -12.39 -25.28
C GLY A 94 0.61 -11.25 -25.22
N MET A 95 0.36 -10.20 -24.43
CA MET A 95 1.33 -9.12 -24.23
C MET A 95 2.53 -9.64 -23.44
N ASN A 96 3.75 -9.17 -23.74
CA ASN A 96 4.92 -9.51 -22.92
C ASN A 96 4.72 -9.08 -21.45
N ILE A 97 5.11 -9.92 -20.49
CA ILE A 97 4.84 -9.70 -19.05
C ILE A 97 5.42 -8.40 -18.51
N TRP A 98 6.62 -8.00 -18.96
CA TRP A 98 7.25 -6.75 -18.52
C TRP A 98 6.55 -5.52 -19.10
N VAL A 99 6.06 -5.65 -20.34
CA VAL A 99 5.27 -4.62 -21.01
C VAL A 99 3.91 -4.49 -20.33
N ALA A 100 3.27 -5.61 -19.97
CA ALA A 100 2.03 -5.62 -19.21
C ALA A 100 2.21 -4.98 -17.82
N ALA A 101 3.30 -5.28 -17.12
CA ALA A 101 3.62 -4.67 -15.83
C ALA A 101 3.80 -3.15 -15.96
N LEU A 102 4.58 -2.68 -16.95
CA LEU A 102 4.76 -1.25 -17.20
C LEU A 102 3.44 -0.56 -17.57
N PHE A 103 2.62 -1.20 -18.42
CA PHE A 103 1.30 -0.72 -18.78
C PHE A 103 0.41 -0.54 -17.55
N THR A 104 0.40 -1.52 -16.64
CA THR A 104 -0.35 -1.45 -15.39
C THR A 104 0.12 -0.33 -14.47
N LEU A 105 1.44 -0.08 -14.36
CA LEU A 105 1.95 1.07 -13.60
C LEU A 105 1.49 2.40 -14.21
N VAL A 106 1.41 2.50 -15.54
CA VAL A 106 0.87 3.68 -16.22
C VAL A 106 -0.62 3.85 -15.91
N VAL A 107 -1.42 2.77 -15.91
CA VAL A 107 -2.84 2.81 -15.51
C VAL A 107 -2.99 3.34 -14.09
N GLY A 108 -2.17 2.86 -13.15
CA GLY A 108 -2.10 3.37 -11.78
C GLY A 108 -1.79 4.86 -11.71
N GLY A 109 -0.75 5.30 -12.43
CA GLY A 109 -0.37 6.71 -12.51
C GLY A 109 -1.44 7.60 -13.13
N VAL A 110 -2.16 7.12 -14.15
CA VAL A 110 -3.29 7.84 -14.78
C VAL A 110 -4.47 7.95 -13.80
N GLY A 111 -4.80 6.89 -13.07
CA GLY A 111 -5.84 6.93 -12.04
C GLY A 111 -5.51 7.90 -10.91
N GLY A 112 -4.26 7.91 -10.45
CA GLY A 112 -3.76 8.89 -9.49
C GLY A 112 -3.80 10.33 -10.04
N LEU A 113 -3.41 10.52 -11.31
CA LEU A 113 -3.50 11.82 -11.98
C LEU A 113 -4.96 12.30 -12.07
N PHE A 114 -5.89 11.40 -12.37
CA PHE A 114 -7.32 11.70 -12.45
C PHE A 114 -7.83 12.25 -11.10
N ASN A 115 -7.54 11.55 -10.00
CA ASN A 115 -7.89 12.00 -8.65
C ASN A 115 -7.24 13.35 -8.32
N GLY A 116 -5.92 13.44 -8.47
CA GLY A 116 -5.17 14.66 -8.16
C GLY A 116 -5.64 15.86 -8.99
N ALA A 117 -5.98 15.66 -10.26
CA ALA A 117 -6.47 16.72 -11.14
C ALA A 117 -7.86 17.21 -10.72
N ILE A 118 -8.79 16.31 -10.40
CA ILE A 118 -10.13 16.68 -9.93
C ILE A 118 -10.03 17.46 -8.62
N ILE A 119 -9.28 16.93 -7.66
CA ILE A 119 -9.12 17.55 -6.33
C ILE A 119 -8.53 18.95 -6.47
N THR A 120 -7.48 19.12 -7.26
CA THR A 120 -6.75 20.40 -7.32
C THR A 120 -7.35 21.43 -8.28
N ARG A 121 -7.97 21.00 -9.38
CA ARG A 121 -8.55 21.92 -10.38
C ARG A 121 -10.01 22.23 -10.12
N ILE A 122 -10.80 21.22 -9.74
CA ILE A 122 -12.24 21.37 -9.45
C ILE A 122 -12.44 21.77 -7.98
N ARG A 123 -11.40 21.66 -7.13
CA ARG A 123 -11.42 22.04 -5.70
C ARG A 123 -12.46 21.29 -4.90
N LEU A 124 -12.69 20.02 -5.26
CA LEU A 124 -13.57 19.13 -4.52
C LEU A 124 -12.81 18.49 -3.34
N PRO A 125 -13.48 18.24 -2.20
CA PRO A 125 -12.88 17.52 -1.08
C PRO A 125 -12.38 16.13 -1.52
N SER A 126 -11.15 15.76 -1.13
CA SER A 126 -10.52 14.52 -1.60
C SER A 126 -11.28 13.26 -1.20
N LEU A 127 -11.93 13.27 -0.03
CA LEU A 127 -12.74 12.14 0.44
C LEU A 127 -13.88 11.82 -0.52
N VAL A 128 -14.59 12.86 -1.02
CA VAL A 128 -15.72 12.69 -1.95
C VAL A 128 -15.23 12.19 -3.30
N VAL A 129 -14.15 12.76 -3.82
CA VAL A 129 -13.55 12.34 -5.09
C VAL A 129 -13.10 10.89 -4.99
N THR A 130 -12.35 10.54 -3.94
CA THR A 130 -11.71 9.23 -3.83
C THR A 130 -12.71 8.13 -3.46
N LEU A 131 -13.81 8.45 -2.78
CA LEU A 131 -14.94 7.54 -2.61
C LEU A 131 -15.68 7.30 -3.94
N GLY A 132 -15.87 8.34 -4.75
CA GLY A 132 -16.45 8.19 -6.08
C GLY A 132 -15.57 7.36 -7.01
N THR A 133 -14.26 7.62 -7.00
CA THR A 133 -13.31 6.85 -7.81
C THR A 133 -13.06 5.46 -7.25
N TYR A 134 -13.28 5.22 -5.96
CA TYR A 134 -13.28 3.87 -5.40
C TYR A 134 -14.30 2.99 -6.11
N ALA A 135 -15.55 3.46 -6.23
CA ALA A 135 -16.59 2.75 -6.96
C ALA A 135 -16.28 2.65 -8.47
N LEU A 136 -15.74 3.72 -9.07
CA LEU A 136 -15.37 3.74 -10.50
C LEU A 136 -14.29 2.70 -10.82
N PHE A 137 -13.16 2.72 -10.12
CA PHE A 137 -12.04 1.82 -10.39
C PHE A 137 -12.43 0.37 -10.10
N ARG A 138 -13.22 0.13 -9.05
CA ARG A 138 -13.78 -1.20 -8.78
C ARG A 138 -14.71 -1.66 -9.90
N GLY A 139 -15.59 -0.79 -10.40
CA GLY A 139 -16.46 -1.08 -11.54
C GLY A 139 -15.68 -1.36 -12.82
N LEU A 140 -14.65 -0.56 -13.11
CA LEU A 140 -13.75 -0.79 -14.24
C LEU A 140 -13.02 -2.14 -14.11
N ALA A 141 -12.60 -2.51 -12.89
CA ALA A 141 -11.96 -3.79 -12.65
C ALA A 141 -12.89 -4.96 -13.01
N PHE A 142 -14.17 -4.89 -12.60
CA PHE A 142 -15.17 -5.89 -13.00
C PHE A 142 -15.42 -5.92 -14.51
N LEU A 143 -15.48 -4.75 -15.17
CA LEU A 143 -15.67 -4.69 -16.62
C LEU A 143 -14.48 -5.25 -17.40
N VAL A 144 -13.25 -5.01 -16.93
CA VAL A 144 -12.03 -5.53 -17.57
C VAL A 144 -11.89 -7.04 -17.35
N LEU A 145 -12.26 -7.54 -16.17
CA LEU A 145 -12.23 -8.96 -15.85
C LEU A 145 -13.29 -9.75 -16.63
N GLY A 146 -14.50 -9.20 -16.75
CA GLY A 146 -15.65 -9.90 -17.32
C GLY A 146 -15.95 -11.18 -16.53
N ASP A 147 -16.25 -12.27 -17.24
CA ASP A 147 -16.54 -13.58 -16.65
C ASP A 147 -15.28 -14.45 -16.46
N ALA A 148 -14.10 -13.91 -16.78
CA ALA A 148 -12.84 -14.65 -16.70
C ALA A 148 -12.25 -14.59 -15.29
N SER A 149 -11.54 -15.64 -14.89
CA SER A 149 -10.57 -15.57 -13.79
C SER A 149 -9.17 -15.54 -14.37
N VAL A 150 -8.33 -14.63 -13.87
CA VAL A 150 -6.96 -14.52 -14.36
C VAL A 150 -5.97 -14.92 -13.28
N ASP A 151 -5.08 -15.83 -13.62
CA ASP A 151 -4.00 -16.29 -12.76
C ASP A 151 -2.62 -16.11 -13.42
N LEU A 152 -1.58 -16.22 -12.60
CA LEU A 152 -0.18 -16.14 -13.03
C LEU A 152 0.54 -17.49 -12.95
N LEU A 153 -0.18 -18.64 -12.94
CA LEU A 153 0.46 -19.95 -12.77
C LEU A 153 1.48 -20.26 -13.87
N ASN A 154 1.23 -19.77 -15.10
CA ASN A 154 2.10 -19.97 -16.26
C ASN A 154 3.04 -18.77 -16.54
N ALA A 155 3.14 -17.82 -15.60
CA ALA A 155 4.01 -16.67 -15.78
C ALA A 155 5.50 -17.07 -15.67
N PRO A 156 6.41 -16.41 -16.42
CA PRO A 156 7.85 -16.66 -16.31
C PRO A 156 8.36 -16.55 -14.87
N SER A 157 9.17 -17.51 -14.44
CA SER A 157 9.77 -17.53 -13.09
C SER A 157 10.58 -16.27 -12.78
N SER A 158 11.17 -15.63 -13.79
CA SER A 158 11.86 -14.35 -13.65
C SER A 158 10.98 -13.22 -13.12
N PHE A 159 9.67 -13.27 -13.39
CA PHE A 159 8.70 -12.28 -12.91
C PHE A 159 8.06 -12.73 -11.60
N THR A 160 7.61 -13.98 -11.51
CA THR A 160 6.96 -14.49 -10.29
C THR A 160 7.92 -14.53 -9.10
N ASN A 161 9.22 -14.66 -9.32
CA ASN A 161 10.22 -14.56 -8.25
C ASN A 161 10.28 -13.16 -7.61
N ILE A 162 9.84 -12.09 -8.30
CA ILE A 162 9.81 -10.74 -7.71
C ILE A 162 8.72 -10.65 -6.63
N GLY A 163 7.54 -11.23 -6.88
CA GLY A 163 6.38 -11.21 -5.98
C GLY A 163 6.31 -12.38 -4.99
N ALA A 164 6.89 -13.54 -5.33
CA ALA A 164 6.78 -14.76 -4.52
C ALA A 164 8.13 -15.48 -4.30
N GLY A 165 9.22 -15.00 -4.90
CA GLY A 165 10.53 -15.62 -4.81
C GLY A 165 11.28 -15.23 -3.54
N ASN A 166 12.26 -16.07 -3.22
CA ASN A 166 13.16 -15.89 -2.09
C ASN A 166 14.55 -15.41 -2.54
N ILE A 167 15.27 -14.76 -1.65
CA ILE A 167 16.63 -14.28 -1.92
C ILE A 167 17.60 -15.47 -1.91
N GLY A 168 17.96 -15.97 -3.10
CA GLY A 168 18.87 -17.11 -3.23
C GLY A 168 18.32 -18.34 -2.50
N SER A 169 19.09 -18.86 -1.54
CA SER A 169 18.68 -19.97 -0.67
C SER A 169 18.10 -19.54 0.68
N SER A 170 17.98 -18.24 0.94
CA SER A 170 17.44 -17.69 2.19
C SER A 170 15.92 -17.87 2.24
N PRO A 171 15.28 -18.05 3.41
CA PRO A 171 13.82 -18.05 3.52
C PRO A 171 13.20 -16.65 3.38
N ILE A 172 14.01 -15.60 3.18
CA ILE A 172 13.56 -14.21 3.10
C ILE A 172 12.98 -13.92 1.71
N PRO A 173 11.69 -13.53 1.63
CA PRO A 173 11.08 -13.14 0.36
C PRO A 173 11.69 -11.88 -0.24
N GLN A 174 11.80 -11.84 -1.57
CA GLN A 174 12.41 -10.73 -2.30
C GLN A 174 11.61 -9.42 -2.17
N TYR A 175 10.28 -9.50 -2.05
CA TYR A 175 9.42 -8.32 -1.88
C TYR A 175 9.70 -7.53 -0.59
N LEU A 176 10.27 -8.16 0.46
CA LEU A 176 10.69 -7.44 1.67
C LEU A 176 11.81 -6.45 1.39
N LEU A 177 12.75 -6.79 0.51
CA LEU A 177 13.82 -5.86 0.12
C LEU A 177 13.26 -4.70 -0.68
N LEU A 178 12.36 -4.98 -1.62
CA LEU A 178 11.69 -3.95 -2.40
C LEU A 178 10.92 -2.98 -1.48
N PHE A 179 10.11 -3.53 -0.57
CA PHE A 179 9.39 -2.72 0.42
C PHE A 179 10.35 -1.94 1.33
N GLY A 180 11.41 -2.56 1.85
CA GLY A 180 12.39 -1.88 2.69
C GLY A 180 13.09 -0.73 1.97
N ALA A 181 13.44 -0.92 0.69
CA ALA A 181 14.00 0.13 -0.15
C ALA A 181 13.00 1.28 -0.40
N LEU A 182 11.74 0.96 -0.69
CA LEU A 182 10.67 1.95 -0.84
C LEU A 182 10.42 2.70 0.47
N ALA A 183 10.31 2.01 1.59
CA ALA A 183 10.12 2.61 2.90
C ALA A 183 11.28 3.56 3.27
N LEU A 184 12.52 3.16 3.00
CA LEU A 184 13.69 4.02 3.17
C LEU A 184 13.63 5.26 2.26
N ALA A 185 13.28 5.07 0.99
CA ALA A 185 13.16 6.16 0.02
C ALA A 185 12.08 7.17 0.43
N PHE A 186 10.88 6.71 0.79
CA PHE A 186 9.80 7.57 1.27
C PHE A 186 10.16 8.25 2.60
N GLY A 187 10.79 7.53 3.53
CA GLY A 187 11.28 8.09 4.78
C GLY A 187 12.32 9.20 4.56
N LEU A 188 13.24 9.00 3.62
CA LEU A 188 14.24 10.00 3.25
C LEU A 188 13.61 11.21 2.57
N VAL A 189 12.67 11.00 1.64
CA VAL A 189 11.93 12.07 0.97
C VAL A 189 11.18 12.92 2.00
N LEU A 190 10.46 12.28 2.93
CA LEU A 190 9.68 12.98 3.95
C LEU A 190 10.56 13.78 4.91
N HIS A 191 11.65 13.21 5.41
CA HIS A 191 12.44 13.82 6.49
C HIS A 191 13.62 14.68 6.01
N ARG A 192 14.18 14.40 4.84
CA ARG A 192 15.44 15.01 4.39
C ARG A 192 15.31 15.92 3.17
N THR A 193 14.15 15.99 2.51
CA THR A 193 13.97 16.84 1.32
C THR A 193 13.08 18.06 1.55
N SER A 194 13.17 19.05 0.67
CA SER A 194 12.26 20.19 0.65
C SER A 194 10.81 19.78 0.36
N PHE A 195 10.61 18.72 -0.43
CA PHE A 195 9.29 18.18 -0.73
C PHE A 195 8.54 17.79 0.54
N GLY A 196 9.19 17.05 1.44
CA GLY A 196 8.62 16.67 2.74
C GLY A 196 8.20 17.88 3.59
N ARG A 197 9.04 18.92 3.66
CA ARG A 197 8.69 20.17 4.39
C ARG A 197 7.45 20.85 3.83
N TYR A 198 7.30 20.88 2.50
CA TYR A 198 6.10 21.44 1.88
C TYR A 198 4.85 20.62 2.18
N ILE A 199 4.94 19.28 2.27
CA ILE A 199 3.80 18.44 2.63
C ILE A 199 3.29 18.78 4.04
N TYR A 200 4.18 18.86 5.04
CA TYR A 200 3.80 19.28 6.39
C TYR A 200 3.21 20.71 6.43
N ALA A 201 3.79 21.64 5.67
CA ALA A 201 3.29 23.01 5.61
C ALA A 201 1.88 23.08 5.00
N ILE A 202 1.63 22.32 3.93
CA ILE A 202 0.32 22.21 3.29
C ILE A 202 -0.71 21.64 4.27
N GLY A 203 -0.35 20.58 5.01
CA GLY A 203 -1.23 20.00 6.02
C GLY A 203 -1.57 20.93 7.18
N SER A 204 -0.66 21.85 7.53
CA SER A 204 -0.90 22.84 8.58
C SER A 204 -1.79 23.99 8.11
N ASN A 205 -1.49 24.58 6.95
CA ASN A 205 -2.30 25.63 6.35
C ASN A 205 -2.07 25.72 4.83
N GLU A 206 -2.97 25.11 4.07
CA GLU A 206 -2.89 25.06 2.62
C GLU A 206 -2.98 26.46 1.98
N GLU A 207 -3.83 27.34 2.52
CA GLU A 207 -4.06 28.67 1.97
C GLU A 207 -2.84 29.59 2.15
N ALA A 208 -2.23 29.57 3.33
CA ALA A 208 -0.98 30.29 3.60
C ALA A 208 0.16 29.82 2.69
N CYS A 209 0.24 28.52 2.39
CA CYS A 209 1.20 27.99 1.44
C CYS A 209 0.99 28.56 0.03
N ARG A 210 -0.26 28.69 -0.43
CA ARG A 210 -0.56 29.30 -1.73
C ARG A 210 -0.13 30.78 -1.78
N TYR A 211 -0.44 31.56 -0.74
CA TYR A 211 0.00 32.97 -0.66
C TYR A 211 1.53 33.11 -0.56
N SER A 212 2.21 32.10 -0.02
CA SER A 212 3.68 32.04 0.07
C SER A 212 4.35 31.52 -1.23
N GLY A 213 3.60 31.37 -2.32
CA GLY A 213 4.13 30.96 -3.63
C GLY A 213 4.42 29.46 -3.79
N VAL A 214 4.00 28.62 -2.84
CA VAL A 214 4.14 27.15 -2.95
C VAL A 214 3.16 26.63 -4.00
N ARG A 215 3.65 25.80 -4.92
CA ARG A 215 2.83 25.17 -5.97
C ARG A 215 2.03 23.99 -5.41
N VAL A 216 1.11 24.27 -4.49
CA VAL A 216 0.34 23.24 -3.75
C VAL A 216 -0.31 22.22 -4.69
N ASN A 217 -0.97 22.69 -5.75
CA ASN A 217 -1.64 21.82 -6.72
C ASN A 217 -0.69 20.81 -7.36
N ARG A 218 0.55 21.21 -7.67
CA ARG A 218 1.54 20.30 -8.25
C ARG A 218 1.96 19.24 -7.22
N ILE A 219 2.13 19.62 -5.97
CA ILE A 219 2.51 18.69 -4.89
C ILE A 219 1.40 17.66 -4.67
N LEU A 220 0.15 18.11 -4.54
CA LEU A 220 -1.00 17.22 -4.36
C LEU A 220 -1.16 16.26 -5.56
N ILE A 221 -1.09 16.76 -6.80
CA ILE A 221 -1.14 15.89 -7.99
C ILE A 221 -0.02 14.84 -7.94
N THR A 222 1.22 15.23 -7.62
CA THR A 222 2.32 14.28 -7.49
C THR A 222 2.03 13.22 -6.43
N LEU A 223 1.48 13.60 -5.27
CA LEU A 223 1.14 12.65 -4.21
C LEU A 223 0.10 11.61 -4.69
N PHE A 224 -0.98 12.04 -5.34
CA PHE A 224 -2.00 11.12 -5.86
C PHE A 224 -1.47 10.23 -7.01
N VAL A 225 -0.64 10.77 -7.90
CA VAL A 225 0.02 9.98 -8.97
C VAL A 225 0.93 8.91 -8.36
N VAL A 226 1.76 9.28 -7.38
CA VAL A 226 2.63 8.31 -6.69
C VAL A 226 1.80 7.28 -5.94
N ALA A 227 0.70 7.66 -5.29
CA ALA A 227 -0.22 6.71 -4.66
C ALA A 227 -0.79 5.72 -5.67
N GLY A 228 -1.28 6.19 -6.82
CA GLY A 228 -1.78 5.31 -7.88
C GLY A 228 -0.73 4.35 -8.44
N ILE A 229 0.52 4.81 -8.64
CA ILE A 229 1.63 3.95 -9.08
C ILE A 229 1.97 2.90 -8.01
N MET A 230 2.01 3.28 -6.73
CA MET A 230 2.29 2.33 -5.64
C MET A 230 1.15 1.33 -5.42
N SER A 231 -0.11 1.74 -5.61
CA SER A 231 -1.26 0.83 -5.64
C SER A 231 -1.16 -0.16 -6.80
N ALA A 232 -0.77 0.30 -7.98
CA ALA A 232 -0.54 -0.59 -9.12
C ALA A 232 0.64 -1.53 -8.86
N LEU A 233 1.74 -1.05 -8.27
CA LEU A 233 2.86 -1.89 -7.88
C LEU A 233 2.44 -2.95 -6.84
N ALA A 234 1.66 -2.56 -5.84
CA ALA A 234 1.13 -3.51 -4.85
C ALA A 234 0.27 -4.59 -5.53
N GLY A 235 -0.56 -4.23 -6.51
CA GLY A 235 -1.35 -5.18 -7.30
C GLY A 235 -0.55 -6.06 -8.27
N LEU A 236 0.72 -5.72 -8.56
CA LEU A 236 1.64 -6.59 -9.30
C LEU A 236 2.38 -7.57 -8.37
N LEU A 237 2.46 -7.26 -7.08
CA LEU A 237 3.14 -8.07 -6.07
C LEU A 237 2.20 -9.10 -5.42
N GLU A 238 0.89 -8.83 -5.42
CA GLU A 238 -0.17 -9.80 -5.07
C GLU A 238 -0.50 -10.75 -6.23
#